data_AF-A0A7V8VBH1-F1
#
_entry.id   AF-A0A7V8VBH1-F1
#
_cell.length_a   1.000
_cell.length_b   1.000
_cell.length_c   1.000
_cell.angle_alpha   90.00
_cell.angle_beta   90.00
_cell.angle_gamma   90.00
#
_symmetry.space_group_name_H-M   'P 1'
#
loop_
_entity.id
_entity.type
_entity.pdbx_description
1 polymer ?
#
loop_
_entity_poly.entity_id
_entity_poly.type
_entity_poly.pdbx_seq_one_letter_code
_entity_poly.pdbx_strand_id
1 'polypeptide(L)' 'MVRKLLFILGAVVTLTLPTGCILNQYSSDPNTRMQQLLHQSEDLRQIEGEWRRFWFNDQPSHLTPERVHGGII' A
#
# COMPACT_ATOMS: atom_id res chain seq x y z
N MET A 1 -36.67 7.69 -12.88
CA MET A 1 -35.88 8.72 -12.19
C MET A 1 -34.88 8.12 -11.19
N VAL A 2 -35.26 7.10 -10.40
CA VAL A 2 -34.40 6.41 -9.42
C VAL A 2 -33.05 5.94 -9.98
N ARG A 3 -33.02 5.36 -11.19
CA ARG A 3 -31.77 4.89 -11.82
C ARG A 3 -30.76 6.00 -12.10
N LYS A 4 -31.20 7.22 -12.43
CA LYS A 4 -30.31 8.38 -12.60
C LYS A 4 -29.80 8.91 -11.26
N LEU A 5 -30.65 8.89 -10.23
CA LEU A 5 -30.26 9.23 -8.85
C LEU A 5 -29.17 8.30 -8.32
N LEU A 6 -29.28 6.99 -8.58
CA LEU A 6 -28.26 6.01 -8.16
C LEU A 6 -26.89 6.28 -8.81
N PHE A 7 -26.86 6.65 -10.10
CA PHE A 7 -25.61 7.01 -10.77
C PHE A 7 -25.00 8.30 -10.23
N ILE A 8 -25.83 9.30 -9.91
CA ILE A 8 -25.36 10.56 -9.32
C ILE A 8 -24.81 10.33 -7.92
N LEU A 9 -25.50 9.55 -7.08
CA LEU A 9 -25.05 9.21 -5.73
C LEU A 9 -23.73 8.42 -5.77
N GLY A 10 -23.62 7.44 -6.67
CA GLY A 10 -22.38 6.68 -6.87
C GLY A 10 -21.21 7.58 -7.29
N ALA A 11 -21.45 8.54 -8.20
CA ALA A 11 -20.41 9.48 -8.64
C ALA A 11 -19.97 10.45 -7.53
N VAL A 12 -20.89 10.91 -6.69
CA VAL A 12 -20.54 11.77 -5.55
C VAL A 12 -19.70 11.01 -4.52
N VAL A 13 -20.06 9.76 -4.22
CA VAL A 13 -19.28 8.94 -3.28
C VAL A 13 -17.86 8.69 -3.79
N THR A 14 -17.67 8.39 -5.07
CA THR A 14 -16.32 8.14 -5.59
C THR A 14 -15.48 9.41 -5.69
N LEU A 15 -16.08 10.56 -6.00
CA LEU A 15 -15.38 11.86 -6.07
C LEU A 15 -15.04 12.44 -4.69
N THR A 16 -15.75 12.02 -3.64
CA THR A 16 -15.51 12.48 -2.27
C THR A 16 -14.60 11.56 -1.46
N LEU A 17 -14.16 10.43 -2.04
CA LEU A 17 -13.12 9.59 -1.43
C LEU A 17 -11.87 10.47 -1.23
N PRO A 18 -11.49 10.78 0.02
CA PRO A 18 -10.51 11.81 0.27
C PRO A 18 -9.13 11.32 -0.15
N THR A 19 -8.53 12.00 -1.12
CA THR A 19 -7.09 11.95 -1.43
C THR A 19 -6.24 12.69 -0.38
N GLY A 20 -6.71 12.76 0.87
CA GLY A 20 -6.05 13.47 1.97
C GLY A 20 -6.34 14.97 2.07
N CYS A 21 -7.28 15.53 1.28
CA CYS A 21 -7.48 16.98 1.21
C CYS A 21 -8.52 17.55 2.21
N ILE A 22 -9.30 16.71 2.89
CA ILE A 22 -10.37 17.17 3.81
C ILE A 22 -9.82 17.42 5.22
N LEU A 23 -8.82 16.65 5.65
CA LEU A 23 -8.16 16.78 6.94
C LEU A 23 -6.66 16.73 6.76
N ASN A 24 -5.94 17.58 7.49
CA ASN A 24 -4.48 17.62 7.40
C ASN A 24 -3.91 16.30 7.94
N GLN A 25 -3.25 15.53 7.07
CA GLN A 25 -2.69 14.21 7.42
C GLN A 25 -1.46 14.32 8.34
N TYR A 26 -0.74 15.44 8.27
CA TYR A 26 0.50 15.66 9.02
C TYR A 26 0.34 16.73 10.09
N SER A 27 1.23 16.69 11.07
CA SER A 27 1.37 17.72 12.10
C SER A 27 1.63 19.10 11.49
N SER A 28 1.15 20.15 12.15
CA SER A 28 1.46 21.53 11.79
C SER A 28 2.87 21.96 12.24
N ASP A 29 3.40 21.33 13.29
CA ASP A 29 4.77 21.58 13.75
C ASP A 29 5.77 20.96 12.76
N PRO A 30 6.73 21.75 12.22
CA PRO A 30 7.65 21.29 11.19
C PRO A 30 8.58 20.17 11.65
N ASN A 31 8.96 20.14 12.94
CA ASN A 31 9.87 19.11 13.45
C ASN A 31 9.21 17.73 13.48
N THR A 32 7.99 17.65 14.01
CA THR A 32 7.19 16.42 14.00
C THR A 32 6.79 16.01 12.59
N ARG A 33 6.42 16.96 11.72
CA ARG A 33 6.07 16.66 10.32
C ARG A 33 7.24 16.06 9.53
N MET A 34 8.46 16.57 9.73
CA MET A 34 9.64 16.04 9.05
C MET A 34 9.88 14.56 9.41
N GLN A 35 9.74 14.19 10.68
CA GLN A 35 9.83 12.79 11.11
C GLN A 35 8.73 11.92 10.49
N GLN A 36 7.48 12.40 10.48
CA GLN A 36 6.36 11.68 9.86
C GLN A 36 6.60 11.40 8.36
N LEU A 37 7.09 12.40 7.63
CA LEU A 37 7.39 12.25 6.20
C LEU A 37 8.57 11.31 5.95
N LEU A 38 9.60 11.34 6.80
CA LEU A 38 10.72 10.40 6.69
C LEU A 38 10.25 8.95 6.90
N HIS A 39 9.50 8.67 7.96
CA HIS A 39 8.98 7.32 8.22
C HIS A 39 8.08 6.86 7.08
N GLN A 40 7.17 7.72 6.60
CA GLN A 40 6.31 7.38 5.47
C GLN A 40 7.12 7.07 4.20
N SER A 41 8.17 7.84 3.92
CA SER A 41 9.01 7.58 2.74
C SER A 41 9.73 6.24 2.83
N GLU A 42 10.12 5.82 4.03
CA GLU A 42 10.72 4.51 4.27
C GLU A 42 9.69 3.39 4.08
N ASP A 43 8.51 3.53 4.70
CA ASP A 43 7.43 2.56 4.59
C ASP A 43 7.03 2.34 3.13
N LEU A 44 6.90 3.42 2.35
CA LEU A 44 6.58 3.35 0.92
C LEU A 44 7.69 2.69 0.09
N ARG A 45 8.96 2.79 0.50
CA ARG A 45 10.06 2.07 -0.15
C ARG A 45 10.01 0.58 0.15
N GLN A 46 9.58 0.21 1.35
CA GLN A 46 9.54 -1.20 1.80
C GLN A 46 8.27 -1.94 1.37
N ILE A 47 7.17 -1.22 1.12
CA ILE A 47 5.84 -1.80 0.89
C ILE A 47 5.82 -2.83 -0.26
N GLU A 48 6.64 -2.64 -1.29
CA GLU A 48 6.71 -3.58 -2.42
C GLU A 48 7.26 -4.95 -2.00
N GLY A 49 8.28 -4.95 -1.12
CA GLY A 49 8.85 -6.18 -0.56
C GLY A 49 7.86 -6.87 0.37
N GLU A 50 7.25 -6.09 1.26
CA GLU A 50 6.22 -6.60 2.18
C GLU A 50 5.00 -7.15 1.44
N TRP A 51 4.62 -6.54 0.30
CA TRP A 51 3.52 -7.05 -0.53
C TRP A 51 3.83 -8.44 -1.10
N ARG A 52 5.06 -8.65 -1.58
CA ARG A 52 5.49 -9.97 -2.06
C ARG A 52 5.51 -11.00 -0.95
N ARG A 53 5.95 -10.60 0.25
CA ARG A 53 6.00 -11.46 1.44
C ARG A 53 4.62 -11.81 1.98
N PHE A 54 3.68 -10.87 1.99
CA PHE A 54 2.28 -11.11 2.40
C PHE A 54 1.60 -12.15 1.52
N TRP A 55 1.88 -12.11 0.22
CA TRP A 55 1.35 -13.08 -0.75
C TRP A 55 2.24 -14.32 -0.92
N PHE A 56 3.27 -14.51 -0.08
CA PHE A 56 4.18 -15.66 -0.13
C PHE A 56 4.85 -15.86 -1.51
N ASN A 57 4.95 -14.80 -2.33
CA ASN A 57 5.56 -14.83 -3.66
C ASN A 57 7.09 -14.83 -3.60
N ASP A 58 7.67 -14.52 -2.44
CA ASP A 58 9.11 -14.53 -2.19
C ASP A 58 9.62 -15.90 -1.65
N GLN A 59 8.72 -16.87 -1.44
CA GLN A 59 9.09 -18.19 -0.95
C GLN A 59 9.53 -19.14 -2.07
N PRO A 60 10.60 -19.92 -1.85
CA PRO A 60 11.02 -20.93 -2.81
C PRO A 60 9.98 -22.05 -2.87
N SER A 61 9.74 -22.58 -4.07
CA SER A 61 8.86 -23.73 -4.23
C SER A 61 9.48 -24.95 -3.56
N HIS A 62 8.70 -25.69 -2.78
CA HIS A 62 9.15 -26.97 -2.19
C HIS A 62 9.14 -28.13 -3.21
N LEU A 63 8.76 -27.88 -4.46
CA LEU A 63 8.52 -28.90 -5.48
C LEU A 63 9.69 -29.07 -6.46
N THR A 64 10.64 -28.14 -6.44
CA THR A 64 11.90 -28.25 -7.18
C THR A 64 13.03 -28.35 -6.16
N PRO A 65 13.97 -29.31 -6.30
CA PRO A 65 15.20 -29.29 -5.52
C PRO A 65 16.03 -28.09 -6.03
N GLU A 66 15.73 -26.91 -5.51
CA GLU A 66 16.56 -25.74 -5.75
C GLU A 66 17.91 -25.96 -5.08
N ARG A 67 18.97 -25.73 -5.85
CA ARG A 67 20.36 -25.87 -5.40
C ARG A 67 20.73 -24.69 -4.50
N VAL A 68 20.05 -24.51 -3.38
CA VAL A 68 20.32 -23.37 -2.48
C VAL A 68 21.68 -23.52 -1.77
N HIS A 69 22.25 -24.73 -1.73
CA HIS A 69 23.50 -25.04 -1.02
C HIS A 69 24.55 -25.83 -1.82
N GLY A 70 24.50 -25.80 -3.17
CA GLY A 70 25.56 -26.41 -4.00
C GLY A 70 25.71 -27.95 -3.89
N GLY A 71 24.93 -28.61 -3.05
CA GLY A 71 24.83 -30.07 -2.97
C GLY A 71 23.83 -30.58 -4.00
N ILE A 72 24.31 -31.34 -4.97
CA ILE A 72 23.49 -32.22 -5.81
C ILE A 72 23.32 -33.51 -4.98
N ILE A 73 22.08 -33.90 -4.69
CA ILE A 73 21.75 -35.25 -4.23
C ILE A 73 21.47 -36.14 -5.44
#